data_AF-A0A0A0U863-F1
#
_entry.id   AF-A0A0A0U863-F1
#
_cell.length_a   1.000
_cell.length_b   1.000
_cell.length_c   1.000
_cell.angle_alpha   90.00
_cell.angle_beta   90.00
_cell.angle_gamma   90.00
#
_symmetry.space_group_name_H-M   'P 1'
#
loop_
_entity.id
_entity.type
_entity.pdbx_description
1 polymer ?
#
loop_
_entity_poly.entity_id
_entity_poly.type
_entity_poly.pdbx_seq_one_letter_code
_entity_poly.pdbx_strand_id
1 'polypeptide(L)'
;GWTQRAFDAAGHYHSFDTNMPPSLPYRVNWQDYDVDTPLTTTGLSQSWNVGNVLARYNLPVTACYSSPAFRSIQTADRILEGMGRKGQ
;
A
#
# COMPACT_ATOMS: atom_id res chain seq x y z
N GLY A 1 15.78 11.99 -3.93
CA GLY A 1 14.57 11.15 -4.02
C GLY A 1 13.59 11.55 -2.93
N TRP A 2 12.36 11.05 -2.95
CA TRP A 2 11.40 11.29 -1.86
C TRP A 2 11.85 10.61 -0.56
N THR A 3 12.53 9.46 -0.66
CA THR A 3 13.15 8.71 0.44
C THR A 3 14.13 9.55 1.26
N GLN A 4 15.00 10.33 0.61
CA GLN A 4 15.98 11.21 1.28
C GLN A 4 15.33 12.27 2.18
N ARG A 5 14.09 12.65 1.88
CA ARG A 5 13.31 13.57 2.73
C ARG A 5 12.47 12.84 3.76
N ALA A 6 12.09 11.60 3.49
CA ALA A 6 11.17 10.82 4.31
C ALA A 6 11.89 10.04 5.43
N PHE A 7 13.19 9.83 5.30
CA PHE A 7 13.98 9.07 6.27
C PHE A 7 15.05 9.97 6.91
N ASP A 8 15.18 9.88 8.23
CA ASP A 8 16.25 10.55 8.97
C ASP A 8 17.59 9.78 8.86
N ALA A 9 18.66 10.32 9.47
CA ALA A 9 19.98 9.68 9.45
C ALA A 9 20.02 8.30 10.16
N ALA A 10 19.04 8.01 11.03
CA ALA A 10 18.89 6.71 11.70
C ALA A 10 17.98 5.75 10.92
N GLY A 11 17.41 6.18 9.78
CA GLY A 11 16.50 5.38 8.96
C GLY A 11 15.07 5.34 9.50
N HIS A 12 14.67 6.28 10.36
CA HIS A 12 13.28 6.40 10.78
C HIS A 12 12.46 7.17 9.74
N TYR A 13 11.36 6.56 9.34
CA TYR A 13 10.39 7.16 8.44
C TYR A 13 9.58 8.26 9.13
N HIS A 14 9.40 9.39 8.45
CA HIS A 14 8.42 10.41 8.77
C HIS A 14 7.73 10.93 7.50
N SER A 15 6.45 11.27 7.63
CA SER A 15 5.71 11.89 6.56
C SER A 15 5.92 13.41 6.55
N PHE A 16 6.19 13.98 5.37
CA PHE A 16 6.28 15.43 5.16
C PHE A 16 5.18 15.97 4.23
N ASP A 17 4.31 15.10 3.72
CA ASP A 17 3.21 15.43 2.81
C ASP A 17 2.00 14.56 3.16
N THR A 18 0.80 15.14 3.17
CA THR A 18 -0.42 14.44 3.63
C THR A 18 -0.79 13.24 2.76
N ASN A 19 -0.29 13.18 1.52
CA ASN A 19 -0.51 12.07 0.62
C ASN A 19 0.51 10.94 0.79
N MET A 20 1.52 11.09 1.66
CA MET A 20 2.44 9.99 1.98
C MET A 20 1.78 8.98 2.95
N PRO A 21 2.16 7.69 2.86
CA PRO A 21 1.60 6.67 3.74
C PRO A 21 1.91 6.98 5.22
N PRO A 22 1.01 6.61 6.16
CA PRO A 22 1.19 6.93 7.58
C PRO A 22 2.36 6.17 8.22
N SER A 23 2.72 5.03 7.67
CA SER A 23 3.85 4.21 8.09
C SER A 23 4.40 3.40 6.92
N LEU A 24 5.63 2.94 7.06
CA LEU A 24 6.26 2.01 6.13
C LEU A 24 6.78 0.79 6.91
N PRO A 25 6.69 -0.43 6.34
CA PRO A 25 7.37 -1.58 6.89
C PRO A 25 8.87 -1.34 7.05
N TYR A 26 9.49 -1.96 8.03
CA TYR A 26 10.94 -1.93 8.13
C TYR A 26 11.57 -2.64 6.93
N ARG A 27 12.60 -2.03 6.34
CA ARG A 27 13.51 -2.64 5.38
C ARG A 27 14.93 -2.48 5.89
N VAL A 28 15.77 -3.48 5.65
CA VAL A 28 17.21 -3.41 5.99
C VAL A 28 17.86 -2.21 5.30
N ASN A 29 17.47 -1.94 4.05
CA ASN A 29 17.88 -0.76 3.28
C ASN A 29 16.64 0.08 2.94
N TRP A 30 16.45 1.21 3.63
CA TRP A 30 15.28 2.07 3.40
C TRP A 30 15.29 2.74 2.02
N GLN A 31 16.47 2.86 1.41
CA GLN A 31 16.65 3.38 0.05
C GLN A 31 15.97 2.49 -1.00
N ASP A 32 15.70 1.21 -0.70
CA ASP A 32 15.01 0.30 -1.62
C ASP A 32 13.60 0.80 -2.00
N TYR A 33 13.03 1.70 -1.20
CA TYR A 33 11.77 2.37 -1.51
C TYR A 33 11.82 3.29 -2.74
N ASP A 34 13.00 3.70 -3.22
CA ASP A 34 13.11 4.46 -4.47
C ASP A 34 12.82 3.58 -5.71
N VAL A 35 13.17 2.29 -5.65
CA VAL A 35 12.97 1.33 -6.75
C VAL A 35 11.73 0.46 -6.56
N ASP A 36 11.24 0.36 -5.34
CA ASP A 36 10.05 -0.41 -4.97
C ASP A 36 9.10 0.42 -4.07
N THR A 37 8.60 1.51 -4.67
CA THR A 37 7.80 2.55 -4.00
C THR A 37 6.46 2.03 -3.45
N PRO A 38 6.00 2.55 -2.29
CA PRO A 38 4.67 2.27 -1.76
C PRO A 38 3.55 2.98 -2.54
N LEU A 39 2.31 2.62 -2.24
CA LEU A 39 1.15 3.48 -2.51
C LEU A 39 1.16 4.72 -1.60
N THR A 40 0.64 5.81 -2.16
CA THR A 40 0.23 7.01 -1.42
C THR A 40 -1.04 6.78 -0.61
N THR A 41 -1.36 7.68 0.32
CA THR A 41 -2.63 7.67 1.05
C THR A 41 -3.83 7.69 0.11
N THR A 42 -3.75 8.46 -0.98
CA THR A 42 -4.78 8.46 -2.04
C THR A 42 -4.88 7.09 -2.72
N GLY A 43 -3.74 6.48 -3.09
CA GLY A 43 -3.73 5.15 -3.73
C GLY A 43 -4.29 4.04 -2.82
N LEU A 44 -3.99 4.09 -1.52
CA LEU A 44 -4.56 3.18 -0.51
C LEU A 44 -6.09 3.35 -0.40
N SER A 45 -6.57 4.59 -0.45
CA SER A 45 -8.00 4.92 -0.37
C SER A 45 -8.75 4.51 -1.64
N GLN A 46 -8.16 4.76 -2.82
CA GLN A 46 -8.72 4.34 -4.11
C GLN A 46 -8.86 2.82 -4.17
N SER A 47 -7.83 2.08 -3.79
CA SER A 47 -7.83 0.61 -3.80
C SER A 47 -8.90 0.04 -2.86
N TRP A 48 -9.05 0.63 -1.67
CA TRP A 48 -10.09 0.24 -0.72
C TRP A 48 -11.51 0.52 -1.24
N ASN A 49 -11.73 1.69 -1.88
CA ASN A 49 -13.00 2.03 -2.49
C ASN A 49 -13.40 1.04 -3.61
N VAL A 50 -12.44 0.61 -4.42
CA VAL A 50 -12.68 -0.46 -5.43
C VAL A 50 -13.17 -1.73 -4.75
N GLY A 51 -12.53 -2.15 -3.65
CA GLY A 51 -12.97 -3.29 -2.84
C GLY A 51 -14.42 -3.17 -2.35
N ASN A 52 -14.81 -2.01 -1.81
CA ASN A 52 -16.19 -1.78 -1.36
C ASN A 52 -17.21 -1.90 -2.50
N VAL A 53 -16.84 -1.40 -3.69
CA VAL A 53 -17.71 -1.50 -4.87
C VAL A 53 -17.84 -2.97 -5.28
N LEU A 54 -16.74 -3.72 -5.34
CA LEU A 54 -16.77 -5.17 -5.65
C LEU A 54 -17.61 -5.97 -4.66
N ALA A 55 -17.54 -5.64 -3.36
CA ALA A 55 -18.37 -6.26 -2.33
C ALA A 55 -19.87 -6.12 -2.61
N ARG A 56 -20.30 -4.96 -3.12
CA ARG A 56 -21.71 -4.68 -3.44
C ARG A 56 -22.24 -5.53 -4.59
N TYR A 57 -21.38 -5.92 -5.52
CA TYR A 57 -21.77 -6.78 -6.65
C TYR A 57 -21.79 -8.27 -6.31
N ASN A 58 -21.43 -8.64 -5.07
CA ASN A 58 -21.44 -10.02 -4.56
C ASN A 58 -20.72 -11.02 -5.47
N LEU A 59 -19.63 -10.59 -6.10
CA LEU A 59 -18.83 -11.44 -6.98
C LEU A 59 -17.98 -12.42 -6.15
N PRO A 60 -17.93 -13.72 -6.52
CA PRO A 60 -17.13 -14.70 -5.80
C PRO A 60 -15.63 -14.51 -6.11
N VAL A 61 -14.93 -13.76 -5.28
CA VAL A 61 -13.45 -13.70 -5.31
C VAL A 61 -12.91 -14.88 -4.51
N THR A 62 -12.29 -15.82 -5.22
CA THR A 62 -11.73 -17.07 -4.65
C THR A 62 -10.21 -17.06 -4.56
N ALA A 63 -9.55 -16.21 -5.34
CA ALA A 63 -8.10 -16.04 -5.33
C ALA A 63 -7.74 -14.60 -5.71
N CYS A 64 -6.62 -14.11 -5.18
CA CYS A 64 -6.05 -12.81 -5.51
C CYS A 64 -4.57 -12.99 -5.87
N TYR A 65 -4.18 -12.46 -7.03
CA TYR A 65 -2.79 -12.49 -7.50
C TYR A 65 -2.31 -11.05 -7.72
N SER A 66 -1.04 -10.78 -7.44
CA SER A 66 -0.41 -9.50 -7.70
C SER A 66 0.98 -9.69 -8.28
N SER A 67 1.50 -8.64 -8.93
CA SER A 67 2.94 -8.55 -9.17
C SER A 67 3.71 -8.47 -7.83
N PRO A 68 5.02 -8.77 -7.80
CA PRO A 68 5.82 -8.68 -6.57
C PRO A 68 6.12 -7.23 -6.15
N ALA A 69 5.79 -6.22 -6.96
CA ALA A 69 6.02 -4.82 -6.61
C ALA A 69 5.20 -4.43 -5.38
N PHE A 70 5.80 -3.68 -4.45
CA PHE A 70 5.17 -3.34 -3.17
C PHE A 70 3.83 -2.64 -3.34
N ARG A 71 3.76 -1.64 -4.24
CA ARG A 71 2.50 -0.98 -4.62
C ARG A 71 1.41 -1.95 -5.10
N SER A 72 1.76 -3.00 -5.85
CA SER A 72 0.79 -3.97 -6.36
C SER A 72 0.23 -4.84 -5.23
N ILE A 73 1.09 -5.28 -4.31
CA ILE A 73 0.68 -6.04 -3.13
C ILE A 73 -0.23 -5.16 -2.25
N GLN A 74 0.12 -3.88 -2.03
CA GLN A 74 -0.71 -2.95 -1.27
C GLN A 74 -2.07 -2.69 -1.93
N THR A 75 -2.12 -2.56 -3.27
CA THR A 75 -3.40 -2.43 -3.99
C THR A 75 -4.28 -3.66 -3.75
N ALA A 76 -3.72 -4.86 -3.92
CA ALA A 76 -4.43 -6.11 -3.72
C ALA A 76 -4.95 -6.25 -2.26
N ASP A 77 -4.08 -6.00 -1.27
CA ASP A 77 -4.42 -6.03 0.15
C ASP A 77 -5.58 -5.07 0.48
N ARG A 78 -5.52 -3.83 -0.01
CA ARG A 78 -6.57 -2.82 0.23
C ARG A 78 -7.88 -3.15 -0.47
N ILE A 79 -7.84 -3.75 -1.66
CA ILE A 79 -9.06 -4.24 -2.33
C ILE A 79 -9.71 -5.34 -1.50
N LEU A 80 -8.93 -6.35 -1.06
CA LEU A 80 -9.45 -7.45 -0.23
C LEU A 80 -9.99 -6.93 1.11
N GLU A 81 -9.34 -5.95 1.71
CA GLU A 81 -9.82 -5.27 2.91
C GLU A 81 -11.15 -4.54 2.67
N GLY A 82 -11.27 -3.78 1.57
CA GLY A 82 -12.53 -3.13 1.19
C GLY A 82 -13.65 -4.12 0.89
N MET A 83 -13.30 -5.35 0.50
CA MET A 83 -14.26 -6.46 0.35
C MET A 83 -14.64 -7.15 1.66
N GLY A 84 -14.00 -6.81 2.79
CA GLY A 84 -14.20 -7.50 4.06
C GLY A 84 -13.56 -8.90 4.10
N ARG A 85 -12.53 -9.16 3.28
CA ARG A 85 -11.89 -10.48 3.11
C ARG A 85 -10.42 -10.51 3.55
N LYS A 86 -9.99 -9.56 4.37
CA LYS A 86 -8.59 -9.49 4.82
C LYS A 86 -8.27 -10.70 5.72
N GLY A 87 -7.22 -11.46 5.37
CA GLY A 87 -6.75 -12.62 6.15
C GLY A 87 -7.48 -13.95 5.85
N GLN A 88 -8.29 -14.01 4.79
CA GLN A 88 -8.87 -15.23 4.22
C GLN A 88 -8.03 -15.70 3.02
#